data_AF-A0A1B6KDA0-F1
#
_entry.id   AF-A0A1B6KDA0-F1
#
_cell.length_a   1.000
_cell.length_b   1.000
_cell.length_c   1.000
_cell.angle_alpha   90.00
_cell.angle_beta   90.00
_cell.angle_gamma   90.00
#
_symmetry.space_group_name_H-M   'P 1'
#
loop_
_entity.id
_entity.type
_entity.pdbx_description
1 polymer ?
#
loop_
_entity_poly.entity_id
_entity_poly.type
_entity_poly.pdbx_seq_one_letter_code
_entity_poly.pdbx_strand_id
1 'polypeptide(L)'
;MDELARVFVTLFDAKHLLSPLLWNMFYREVEVSDCMQTLFRGNSLGSKIMAFCFKIYGACYLQSLLEPLVRPLIEDQAPSLEVDPARLATGEDIEENRRNLIALTQKVFDAIVSSADKFPPQLRSMCHCLYQVLSKRFPQVPQNNIGAVGTVIFLRFINPAIVSPQEMGIVGKVVPQPVKRGLMLMSKILQNIANHVEFSKEQHMIPFNDFLRAHFEVGRRFFIQIASDCETEDQGSHSMSFISDANVLALHRLLWNHQERIGDYLSSSRDHKAVGRRPFDKMATLLAYLG
;
A
#
# COMPACT_ATOMS: atom_id res chain seq x y z
N MET A 1 -13.66 6.56 9.18
CA MET A 1 -12.37 6.91 8.54
C MET A 1 -12.27 6.38 7.11
N ASP A 2 -12.65 5.13 6.83
CA ASP A 2 -12.64 4.56 5.47
C ASP A 2 -13.49 5.36 4.46
N GLU A 3 -14.69 5.76 4.86
CA GLU A 3 -15.56 6.59 4.01
C GLU A 3 -14.93 7.96 3.71
N LEU A 4 -14.28 8.58 4.70
CA LEU A 4 -13.61 9.87 4.54
C LEU A 4 -12.43 9.78 3.56
N ALA A 5 -11.61 8.73 3.70
CA ALA A 5 -10.49 8.48 2.79
C ALA A 5 -10.96 8.31 1.35
N ARG A 6 -12.04 7.53 1.15
CA ARG A 6 -12.68 7.35 -0.17
C ARG A 6 -13.14 8.67 -0.76
N VAL A 7 -13.91 9.47 0.00
CA VAL A 7 -14.44 10.77 -0.46
C VAL A 7 -13.32 11.76 -0.78
N PHE A 8 -12.28 11.82 0.06
CA PHE A 8 -11.15 12.73 -0.18
C PHE A 8 -10.37 12.36 -1.43
N VAL A 9 -10.02 11.09 -1.61
CA VAL A 9 -9.26 10.68 -2.80
C VAL A 9 -10.08 10.92 -4.06
N THR A 10 -11.37 10.53 -4.10
CA THR A 10 -12.18 10.72 -5.31
C THR A 10 -12.41 12.19 -5.65
N LEU A 11 -12.64 13.05 -4.66
CA LEU A 11 -12.91 14.47 -4.89
C LEU A 11 -11.66 15.24 -5.26
N PHE A 12 -10.53 14.99 -4.58
CA PHE A 12 -9.28 15.67 -4.89
C PHE A 12 -8.71 15.20 -6.24
N ASP A 13 -8.89 13.92 -6.58
CA ASP A 13 -8.53 13.42 -7.92
C ASP A 13 -9.37 14.08 -9.01
N ALA A 14 -10.70 14.16 -8.84
CA ALA A 14 -11.60 14.84 -9.79
C ALA A 14 -11.31 16.35 -9.99
N LYS A 15 -10.56 16.96 -9.07
CA LYS A 15 -10.12 18.37 -9.13
C LYS A 15 -8.65 18.54 -9.48
N HIS A 16 -7.93 17.47 -9.82
CA HIS A 16 -6.49 17.48 -10.08
C HIS A 16 -5.64 17.98 -8.88
N LEU A 17 -6.14 17.78 -7.66
CA LEU A 17 -5.50 18.16 -6.39
C LEU A 17 -5.04 16.95 -5.56
N LEU A 18 -4.97 15.77 -6.17
CA LEU A 18 -4.59 14.54 -5.46
C LEU A 18 -3.16 14.60 -4.90
N SER A 19 -2.19 15.12 -5.67
CA SER A 19 -0.80 15.25 -5.22
C SER A 19 -0.66 16.12 -3.95
N PRO A 20 -1.25 17.34 -3.90
CA PRO A 20 -1.31 18.13 -2.66
C PRO A 20 -1.95 17.42 -1.47
N LEU A 21 -3.02 16.65 -1.68
CA LEU A 21 -3.65 15.86 -0.62
C LEU A 21 -2.68 14.80 -0.08
N LEU A 22 -2.07 14.02 -0.97
CA LEU A 22 -1.11 12.98 -0.60
C LEU A 22 0.08 13.57 0.14
N TRP A 23 0.62 14.68 -0.36
CA TRP A 23 1.72 15.41 0.28
C TRP A 23 1.38 15.76 1.72
N ASN A 24 0.26 16.44 1.96
CA ASN A 24 -0.12 16.89 3.30
C ASN A 24 -0.39 15.71 4.25
N MET A 25 -1.06 14.67 3.77
CA MET A 25 -1.38 13.50 4.59
C MET A 25 -0.14 12.68 4.93
N PHE A 26 0.75 12.45 3.96
CA PHE A 26 2.00 11.74 4.19
C PHE A 26 2.96 12.55 5.04
N TYR A 27 3.05 13.86 4.81
CA TYR A 27 3.87 14.75 5.63
C TYR A 27 3.46 14.67 7.10
N ARG A 28 2.16 14.79 7.39
CA ARG A 28 1.66 14.69 8.77
C ARG A 28 1.88 13.29 9.38
N GLU A 29 1.66 12.22 8.62
CA GLU A 29 1.89 10.85 9.11
C GLU A 29 3.37 10.64 9.45
N VAL A 30 4.25 11.07 8.56
CA VAL A 30 5.69 11.04 8.73
C VAL A 30 6.10 11.93 9.89
N GLU A 31 5.44 13.08 10.09
CA GLU A 31 5.69 14.03 11.18
C GLU A 31 5.49 13.40 12.57
N VAL A 32 4.38 12.67 12.72
CA VAL A 32 3.95 12.04 13.98
C VAL A 32 4.67 10.73 14.28
N SER A 33 5.31 10.10 13.28
CA SER A 33 5.93 8.78 13.43
C SER A 33 7.34 8.84 14.01
N ASP A 34 7.58 8.19 15.15
CA ASP A 34 8.89 8.21 15.84
C ASP A 34 10.02 7.57 15.01
N CYS A 35 9.72 6.54 14.22
CA CYS A 35 10.72 5.85 13.41
C CYS A 35 10.15 5.37 12.07
N MET A 36 11.04 5.19 11.09
CA MET A 36 10.67 4.76 9.73
C MET A 36 10.05 3.37 9.69
N GLN A 37 10.36 2.54 10.68
CA GLN A 37 9.85 1.17 10.77
C GLN A 37 8.37 1.15 11.16
N THR A 38 7.87 2.09 11.97
CA THR A 38 6.45 2.13 12.35
C THR A 38 5.56 2.87 11.34
N LEU A 39 6.18 3.46 10.32
CA LEU A 39 5.53 4.28 9.31
C LEU A 39 4.41 3.51 8.59
N PHE A 40 3.21 4.10 8.54
CA PHE A 40 2.01 3.51 7.94
C PHE A 40 1.65 2.11 8.46
N ARG A 41 2.15 1.67 9.63
CA ARG A 41 1.70 0.42 10.28
C ARG A 41 0.41 0.61 11.11
N GLY A 42 0.09 1.85 11.47
CA GLY A 42 -1.12 2.22 12.21
C GLY A 42 -2.39 2.31 11.35
N ASN A 43 -3.51 2.52 12.04
CA ASN A 43 -4.83 2.81 11.45
C ASN A 43 -5.12 4.31 11.49
N SER A 44 -4.47 5.06 10.59
CA SER A 44 -4.58 6.51 10.47
C SER A 44 -5.35 6.90 9.21
N LEU A 45 -5.75 8.16 9.09
CA LEU A 45 -6.33 8.66 7.85
C LEU A 45 -5.34 8.55 6.68
N GLY A 46 -4.04 8.81 6.92
CA GLY A 46 -2.99 8.68 5.92
C GLY A 46 -2.86 7.25 5.40
N SER A 47 -2.86 6.25 6.30
CA SER A 47 -2.79 4.84 5.90
C SER A 47 -4.04 4.36 5.17
N LYS A 48 -5.22 4.89 5.51
CA LYS A 48 -6.47 4.62 4.79
C LYS A 48 -6.53 5.27 3.41
N ILE A 49 -6.06 6.51 3.26
CA ILE A 49 -5.95 7.20 1.96
C ILE A 49 -5.01 6.42 1.04
N MET A 50 -3.84 6.04 1.54
CA MET A 50 -2.87 5.25 0.78
C MET A 50 -3.45 3.90 0.34
N ALA A 51 -4.10 3.16 1.26
CA ALA A 51 -4.75 1.90 0.95
C ALA A 51 -5.87 2.04 -0.11
N PHE A 52 -6.61 3.15 -0.06
CA PHE A 52 -7.64 3.43 -1.06
C PHE A 52 -7.03 3.74 -2.44
N CYS A 53 -5.95 4.53 -2.51
CA CYS A 53 -5.21 4.77 -3.75
C CYS A 53 -4.68 3.46 -4.36
N PHE A 54 -4.09 2.58 -3.54
CA PHE A 54 -3.66 1.24 -3.98
C PHE A 54 -4.81 0.43 -4.56
N LYS A 55 -5.98 0.46 -3.92
CA LYS A 55 -7.15 -0.27 -4.39
C LYS A 55 -7.64 0.24 -5.75
N ILE A 56 -7.76 1.56 -5.93
CA ILE A 56 -8.38 2.10 -7.16
C ILE A 56 -7.42 2.10 -8.36
N TYR A 57 -6.14 2.41 -8.15
CA TYR A 57 -5.16 2.51 -9.25
C TYR A 57 -4.38 1.21 -9.47
N GLY A 58 -4.33 0.35 -8.46
CA GLY A 58 -3.49 -0.84 -8.45
C GLY A 58 -4.22 -2.16 -8.69
N ALA A 59 -5.55 -2.20 -8.65
CA ALA A 59 -6.31 -3.45 -8.77
C ALA A 59 -6.01 -4.19 -10.08
N CYS A 60 -6.13 -3.52 -11.23
CA CYS A 60 -5.86 -4.14 -12.54
C CYS A 60 -4.40 -4.59 -12.66
N TYR A 61 -3.46 -3.79 -12.15
CA TYR A 61 -2.04 -4.13 -12.13
C TYR A 61 -1.80 -5.41 -11.32
N LEU A 62 -2.27 -5.47 -10.07
CA LEU A 62 -2.11 -6.65 -9.21
C LEU A 62 -2.80 -7.87 -9.78
N GLN A 63 -3.98 -7.72 -10.36
CA GLN A 63 -4.69 -8.82 -11.00
C GLN A 63 -3.84 -9.39 -12.16
N SER A 64 -3.42 -8.54 -13.09
CA SER A 64 -2.61 -8.97 -14.24
C SER A 64 -1.27 -9.61 -13.85
N LEU A 65 -0.72 -9.21 -12.70
CA LEU A 65 0.55 -9.69 -12.17
C LEU A 65 0.42 -11.01 -11.42
N LEU A 66 -0.53 -11.10 -10.48
CA LEU A 66 -0.63 -12.19 -9.51
C LEU A 66 -1.57 -13.31 -9.97
N GLU A 67 -2.62 -13.00 -10.73
CA GLU A 67 -3.58 -14.01 -11.21
C GLU A 67 -2.92 -15.17 -11.98
N PRO A 68 -2.01 -14.96 -12.95
CA PRO A 68 -1.36 -16.08 -13.66
C PRO A 68 -0.41 -16.90 -12.78
N LEU A 69 -0.01 -16.38 -11.62
CA LEU A 69 0.89 -17.06 -10.68
C LEU A 69 0.12 -17.82 -9.61
N VAL A 70 -1.03 -17.28 -9.17
CA VAL A 70 -1.87 -17.85 -8.11
C VAL A 70 -2.86 -18.87 -8.68
N ARG A 71 -3.40 -18.65 -9.88
CA ARG A 71 -4.42 -19.54 -10.48
C ARG A 71 -3.93 -21.00 -10.61
N PRO A 72 -2.71 -21.30 -11.09
CA PRO A 72 -2.23 -22.68 -11.16
C PRO A 72 -2.14 -23.35 -9.78
N LEU A 73 -1.84 -22.60 -8.72
CA LEU A 73 -1.79 -23.15 -7.35
C LEU A 73 -3.17 -23.56 -6.83
N ILE A 74 -4.26 -23.10 -7.45
CA ILE A 74 -5.63 -23.44 -7.07
C ILE A 74 -6.17 -24.57 -7.96
N GLU A 75 -5.81 -24.57 -9.24
CA GLU A 75 -6.37 -25.47 -10.25
C GLU A 75 -5.58 -26.77 -10.39
N ASP A 76 -4.25 -26.72 -10.24
CA ASP A 76 -3.40 -27.89 -10.26
C ASP A 76 -3.27 -28.50 -8.86
N GLN A 77 -2.81 -29.76 -8.78
CA GLN A 77 -2.43 -30.36 -7.50
C GLN A 77 -1.17 -29.65 -6.99
N ALA A 78 -1.39 -28.57 -6.23
CA ALA A 78 -0.32 -27.72 -5.75
C ALA A 78 0.66 -28.52 -4.86
N PRO A 79 1.98 -28.34 -5.06
CA PRO A 79 2.96 -28.94 -4.17
C PRO A 79 2.79 -28.39 -2.75
N SER A 80 3.17 -29.18 -1.75
CA SER A 80 3.18 -28.71 -0.37
C SER A 80 4.23 -27.60 -0.20
N LEU A 81 3.82 -26.55 0.50
CA LEU A 81 4.63 -25.35 0.77
C LEU A 81 4.85 -25.16 2.27
N GLU A 82 4.50 -26.17 3.10
CA GLU A 82 4.67 -26.10 4.54
C GLU A 82 6.12 -26.38 4.91
N VAL A 83 6.69 -25.46 5.67
CA VAL A 83 8.11 -25.49 6.08
C VAL A 83 8.25 -25.47 7.59
N ASP A 84 7.14 -25.43 8.33
CA ASP A 84 7.10 -25.61 9.77
C ASP A 84 7.09 -27.11 10.12
N PRO A 85 8.13 -27.65 10.77
CA PRO A 85 8.19 -29.06 11.14
C PRO A 85 7.02 -29.52 12.01
N ALA A 86 6.41 -28.61 12.79
CA ALA A 86 5.28 -28.94 13.67
C ALA A 86 3.96 -29.14 12.91
N ARG A 87 3.91 -28.75 11.62
CA ARG A 87 2.69 -28.76 10.80
C ARG A 87 2.82 -29.63 9.55
N LEU A 88 3.97 -30.28 9.36
CA LEU A 88 4.22 -31.21 8.27
C LEU A 88 3.28 -32.42 8.35
N ALA A 89 2.73 -32.84 7.21
CA ALA A 89 1.98 -34.08 7.15
C ALA A 89 2.92 -35.30 7.16
N THR A 90 2.40 -36.46 7.56
CA THR A 90 3.19 -37.70 7.60
C THR A 90 3.65 -38.09 6.20
N GLY A 91 4.97 -38.11 5.97
CA GLY A 91 5.58 -38.47 4.68
C GLY A 91 5.96 -37.28 3.78
N GLU A 92 5.74 -36.04 4.21
CA GLU A 92 6.24 -34.86 3.48
C GLU A 92 7.74 -34.64 3.72
N ASP A 93 8.45 -34.24 2.66
CA ASP A 93 9.85 -33.81 2.75
C ASP A 93 9.93 -32.29 2.89
N ILE A 94 10.39 -31.83 4.06
CA ILE A 94 10.57 -30.42 4.37
C ILE A 94 11.55 -29.72 3.43
N GLU A 95 12.56 -30.43 2.93
CA GLU A 95 13.56 -29.88 2.01
C GLU A 95 12.99 -29.70 0.60
N GLU A 96 12.11 -30.61 0.17
CA GLU A 96 11.34 -30.44 -1.05
C GLU A 96 10.35 -29.27 -0.94
N ASN A 97 9.59 -29.18 0.15
CA ASN A 97 8.67 -28.07 0.39
C ASN A 97 9.39 -26.72 0.43
N ARG A 98 10.59 -26.68 1.02
CA ARG A 98 11.44 -25.48 1.03
C ARG A 98 11.85 -25.07 -0.37
N ARG A 99 12.30 -26.02 -1.20
CA ARG A 99 12.65 -25.75 -2.61
C ARG A 99 11.44 -25.26 -3.41
N ASN A 100 10.26 -25.85 -3.19
CA ASN A 100 9.02 -25.42 -3.83
C ASN A 100 8.66 -23.99 -3.45
N LEU A 101 8.78 -23.64 -2.16
CA LEU A 101 8.51 -22.28 -1.67
C LEU A 101 9.52 -21.26 -2.22
N ILE A 102 10.81 -21.62 -2.30
CA ILE A 102 11.84 -20.77 -2.92
C ILE A 102 11.53 -20.55 -4.40
N ALA A 103 11.22 -21.61 -5.16
CA ALA A 103 10.93 -21.52 -6.58
C ALA A 103 9.68 -20.65 -6.85
N LEU A 104 8.63 -20.82 -6.05
CA LEU A 104 7.44 -19.98 -6.14
C LEU A 104 7.76 -18.52 -5.79
N THR A 105 8.48 -18.29 -4.70
CA THR A 105 8.84 -16.94 -4.26
C THR A 105 9.71 -16.22 -5.29
N GLN A 106 10.68 -16.92 -5.88
CA GLN A 106 11.52 -16.41 -6.97
C GLN A 106 10.65 -15.99 -8.16
N LYS A 107 9.75 -16.87 -8.62
CA LYS A 107 8.88 -16.59 -9.77
C LYS A 107 8.00 -15.35 -9.53
N VAL A 108 7.45 -15.22 -8.32
CA VAL A 108 6.63 -14.04 -7.94
C VAL A 108 7.49 -12.78 -7.82
N PHE A 109 8.67 -12.89 -7.21
CA PHE A 109 9.59 -11.77 -7.07
C PHE A 109 10.07 -11.24 -8.43
N ASP A 110 10.47 -12.13 -9.34
CA ASP A 110 10.89 -11.77 -10.70
C ASP A 110 9.76 -11.12 -11.50
N ALA A 111 8.53 -11.63 -11.34
CA ALA A 111 7.36 -11.01 -11.95
C ALA A 111 7.14 -9.58 -11.43
N ILE A 112 7.27 -9.35 -10.12
CA ILE A 112 7.13 -8.01 -9.50
C ILE A 112 8.23 -7.07 -10.00
N VAL A 113 9.48 -7.51 -10.01
CA VAL A 113 10.62 -6.67 -10.42
C VAL A 113 10.54 -6.33 -11.91
N SER A 114 10.19 -7.30 -12.75
CA SER A 114 10.05 -7.08 -14.21
C SER A 114 8.81 -6.26 -14.59
N SER A 115 7.84 -6.10 -13.69
CA SER A 115 6.64 -5.29 -13.92
C SER A 115 6.81 -3.81 -13.54
N ALA A 116 8.01 -3.35 -13.21
CA ALA A 116 8.29 -1.95 -12.85
C ALA A 116 7.82 -0.94 -13.92
N ASP A 117 7.95 -1.28 -15.20
CA ASP A 117 7.51 -0.44 -16.32
C ASP A 117 5.98 -0.43 -16.50
N LYS A 118 5.31 -1.48 -16.03
CA LYS A 118 3.84 -1.58 -16.03
C LYS A 118 3.23 -1.01 -14.75
N PHE A 119 4.04 -0.49 -13.84
CA PHE A 119 3.58 0.05 -12.58
C PHE A 119 2.71 1.30 -12.83
N PRO A 120 1.48 1.39 -12.28
CA PRO A 120 0.56 2.48 -12.59
C PRO A 120 1.17 3.87 -12.31
N PRO A 121 1.04 4.85 -13.22
CA PRO A 121 1.68 6.15 -13.07
C PRO A 121 1.17 6.91 -11.83
N GLN A 122 -0.11 6.77 -11.48
CA GLN A 122 -0.69 7.36 -10.26
C GLN A 122 -0.03 6.80 -8.99
N LEU A 123 0.25 5.48 -8.96
CA LEU A 123 0.95 4.87 -7.85
C LEU A 123 2.43 5.24 -7.84
N ARG A 124 3.07 5.39 -9.01
CA ARG A 124 4.45 5.89 -9.13
C ARG A 124 4.56 7.30 -8.54
N SER A 125 3.65 8.20 -8.89
CA SER A 125 3.56 9.55 -8.32
C SER A 125 3.37 9.51 -6.79
N MET A 126 2.52 8.61 -6.28
CA MET A 126 2.33 8.43 -4.84
C MET A 126 3.61 7.92 -4.14
N CYS A 127 4.33 6.96 -4.72
CA CYS A 127 5.60 6.45 -4.20
C CYS A 127 6.66 7.55 -4.18
N HIS A 128 6.75 8.32 -5.26
CA HIS A 128 7.64 9.46 -5.36
C HIS A 128 7.33 10.53 -4.32
N CYS A 129 6.05 10.90 -4.15
CA CYS A 129 5.61 11.83 -3.12
C CYS A 129 6.01 11.36 -1.71
N LEU A 130 5.81 10.07 -1.40
CA LEU A 130 6.22 9.50 -0.12
C LEU A 130 7.75 9.58 0.06
N TYR A 131 8.51 9.26 -0.98
CA TYR A 131 9.97 9.36 -0.97
C TYR A 131 10.45 10.80 -0.71
N GLN A 132 9.85 11.79 -1.36
CA GLN A 132 10.18 13.20 -1.15
C GLN A 132 9.87 13.66 0.27
N VAL A 133 8.72 13.28 0.83
CA VAL A 133 8.34 13.60 2.21
C VAL A 133 9.35 12.99 3.20
N LEU A 134 9.71 11.72 3.00
CA LEU A 134 10.72 11.06 3.83
C LEU A 134 12.08 11.73 3.70
N SER A 135 12.48 12.13 2.50
CA SER A 135 13.74 12.82 2.25
C SER A 135 13.80 14.22 2.88
N LYS A 136 12.66 14.90 3.03
CA LYS A 136 12.59 16.17 3.77
C LYS A 136 12.75 15.99 5.27
N ARG A 137 12.16 14.94 5.87
CA ARG A 137 12.27 14.69 7.32
C ARG A 137 13.61 14.04 7.70
N PHE A 138 14.09 13.12 6.88
CA PHE A 138 15.29 12.32 7.12
C PHE A 138 16.31 12.49 5.98
N PRO A 139 16.90 13.68 5.80
CA PRO A 139 17.80 13.96 4.68
C PRO A 139 19.11 13.17 4.74
N GLN A 140 19.52 12.70 5.93
CA GLN A 140 20.81 12.04 6.16
C GLN A 140 20.85 10.57 5.73
N VAL A 141 19.71 9.95 5.38
CA VAL A 141 19.61 8.50 5.11
C VAL A 141 18.77 8.19 3.86
N PRO A 142 19.16 8.67 2.66
CA PRO A 142 18.37 8.50 1.43
C PRO A 142 18.13 7.03 1.07
N GLN A 143 19.10 6.15 1.36
CA GLN A 143 18.97 4.70 1.14
C GLN A 143 17.96 4.04 2.08
N ASN A 144 17.71 4.61 3.25
CA ASN A 144 16.68 4.11 4.16
C ASN A 144 15.31 4.64 3.73
N ASN A 145 15.25 5.87 3.19
CA ASN A 145 14.00 6.47 2.70
C ASN A 145 13.41 5.64 1.57
N ILE A 146 14.23 5.20 0.63
CA ILE A 146 13.76 4.33 -0.45
C ILE A 146 13.32 2.94 0.06
N GLY A 147 14.06 2.37 1.02
CA GLY A 147 13.68 1.12 1.66
C GLY A 147 12.34 1.21 2.42
N ALA A 148 12.05 2.36 3.05
CA ALA A 148 10.78 2.59 3.72
C ALA A 148 9.60 2.67 2.74
N VAL A 149 9.78 3.29 1.57
CA VAL A 149 8.78 3.26 0.49
C VAL A 149 8.51 1.81 0.07
N GLY A 150 9.56 1.03 -0.20
CA GLY A 150 9.45 -0.37 -0.56
C GLY A 150 8.74 -1.22 0.51
N THR A 151 9.10 -1.02 1.77
CA THR A 151 8.48 -1.67 2.93
C THR A 151 6.98 -1.41 2.97
N VAL A 152 6.56 -0.16 2.80
CA VAL A 152 5.14 0.24 2.83
C VAL A 152 4.39 -0.34 1.63
N ILE A 153 4.98 -0.33 0.45
CA ILE A 153 4.39 -0.90 -0.77
C ILE A 153 4.15 -2.40 -0.61
N PHE A 154 5.16 -3.15 -0.16
CA PHE A 154 4.98 -4.57 0.09
C PHE A 154 3.93 -4.83 1.19
N LEU A 155 3.97 -4.06 2.29
CA LEU A 155 3.09 -4.28 3.43
C LEU A 155 1.62 -3.96 3.16
N ARG A 156 1.34 -2.88 2.41
CA ARG A 156 -0.01 -2.33 2.25
C ARG A 156 -0.63 -2.58 0.89
N PHE A 157 0.16 -2.97 -0.10
CA PHE A 157 -0.32 -3.17 -1.47
C PHE A 157 -0.11 -4.62 -1.93
N ILE A 158 1.14 -5.09 -2.00
CA ILE A 158 1.46 -6.38 -2.63
C ILE A 158 1.13 -7.57 -1.71
N ASN A 159 1.58 -7.57 -0.46
CA ASN A 159 1.38 -8.71 0.45
C ASN A 159 -0.09 -8.96 0.81
N PRO A 160 -0.94 -7.95 1.05
CA PRO A 160 -2.37 -8.18 1.24
C PRO A 160 -3.03 -8.89 0.05
N ALA A 161 -2.60 -8.55 -1.17
CA ALA A 161 -3.04 -9.18 -2.40
C ALA A 161 -2.55 -10.63 -2.56
N ILE A 162 -1.32 -10.92 -2.11
CA ILE A 162 -0.78 -12.29 -2.10
C ILE A 162 -1.49 -13.17 -1.06
N VAL A 163 -1.72 -12.67 0.15
CA VAL A 163 -2.28 -13.45 1.27
C VAL A 163 -3.78 -13.71 1.10
N SER A 164 -4.51 -12.72 0.57
CA SER A 164 -5.95 -12.77 0.38
C SER A 164 -6.34 -12.43 -1.06
N PRO A 165 -5.94 -13.25 -2.06
CA PRO A 165 -6.17 -12.93 -3.47
C PRO A 165 -7.66 -12.93 -3.84
N GLN A 166 -8.47 -13.74 -3.14
CA GLN A 166 -9.93 -13.75 -3.32
C GLN A 166 -10.58 -12.45 -2.83
N GLU A 167 -10.20 -11.95 -1.65
CA GLU A 167 -10.77 -10.72 -1.07
C GLU A 167 -10.38 -9.47 -1.90
N MET A 168 -9.24 -9.53 -2.56
CA MET A 168 -8.75 -8.49 -3.47
C MET A 168 -9.26 -8.64 -4.91
N GLY A 169 -10.08 -9.65 -5.20
CA GLY A 169 -10.65 -9.87 -6.54
C GLY A 169 -9.65 -10.33 -7.60
N ILE A 170 -8.51 -10.89 -7.20
CA ILE A 170 -7.46 -11.41 -8.10
C ILE A 170 -7.88 -12.76 -8.69
N VAL A 171 -8.57 -13.57 -7.88
CA VAL A 171 -9.10 -14.87 -8.29
C VAL A 171 -10.57 -14.97 -7.91
N GLY A 172 -11.38 -15.58 -8.79
CA GLY A 172 -12.81 -15.80 -8.54
C GLY A 172 -13.13 -17.06 -7.72
N LYS A 173 -12.13 -17.92 -7.47
CA LYS A 173 -12.30 -19.20 -6.75
C LYS A 173 -11.80 -19.10 -5.30
N VAL A 174 -12.35 -19.94 -4.44
CA VAL A 174 -11.89 -20.06 -3.05
C VAL A 174 -10.49 -20.68 -3.02
N VAL A 175 -9.56 -20.02 -2.32
CA VAL A 175 -8.19 -20.52 -2.17
C VAL A 175 -8.15 -21.61 -1.09
N PRO A 176 -7.63 -22.82 -1.38
CA PRO A 176 -7.47 -23.87 -0.39
C PRO A 176 -6.57 -23.44 0.78
N GLN A 177 -6.82 -23.95 1.99
CA GLN A 177 -6.03 -23.61 3.18
C GLN A 177 -4.51 -23.89 3.04
N PRO A 178 -4.06 -25.01 2.45
CA PRO A 178 -2.63 -25.26 2.24
C PRO A 178 -1.98 -24.20 1.33
N VAL A 179 -2.68 -23.79 0.27
CA VAL A 179 -2.21 -22.76 -0.67
C VAL A 179 -2.16 -21.41 0.03
N LYS A 180 -3.22 -21.03 0.76
CA LYS A 180 -3.25 -19.80 1.56
C LYS A 180 -2.07 -19.73 2.55
N ARG A 181 -1.72 -20.87 3.16
CA ARG A 181 -0.57 -20.99 4.05
C ARG A 181 0.76 -20.77 3.33
N GLY A 182 0.96 -21.40 2.17
CA GLY A 182 2.14 -21.16 1.33
C GLY A 182 2.27 -19.69 0.89
N LEU A 183 1.17 -19.07 0.45
CA LEU A 183 1.13 -17.65 0.09
C LEU A 183 1.46 -16.74 1.28
N MET A 184 1.01 -17.09 2.50
CA MET A 184 1.41 -16.37 3.72
C MET A 184 2.92 -16.47 3.98
N LEU A 185 3.51 -17.65 3.88
CA LEU A 185 4.96 -17.84 4.08
C LEU A 185 5.76 -17.05 3.04
N MET A 186 5.35 -17.12 1.77
CA MET A 186 5.93 -16.33 0.69
C MET A 186 5.84 -14.82 0.97
N SER A 187 4.68 -14.32 1.41
CA SER A 187 4.50 -12.89 1.73
C SER A 187 5.43 -12.42 2.85
N LYS A 188 5.75 -13.29 3.83
CA LYS A 188 6.75 -12.99 4.87
C LYS A 188 8.15 -12.87 4.29
N ILE A 189 8.54 -13.78 3.39
CA ILE A 189 9.86 -13.74 2.72
C ILE A 189 9.97 -12.43 1.93
N LEU A 190 8.96 -12.12 1.10
CA LEU A 190 8.91 -10.88 0.32
C LEU A 190 8.92 -9.62 1.20
N GLN A 191 8.20 -9.62 2.32
CA GLN A 191 8.23 -8.50 3.26
C GLN A 191 9.63 -8.30 3.86
N ASN A 192 10.34 -9.38 4.18
CA ASN A 192 11.69 -9.31 4.71
C ASN A 192 12.70 -8.82 3.66
N ILE A 193 12.53 -9.17 2.39
CA ILE A 193 13.28 -8.57 1.28
C ILE A 193 13.05 -7.06 1.25
N ALA A 194 11.79 -6.62 1.30
CA ALA A 194 11.43 -5.19 1.28
C ALA A 194 11.93 -4.42 2.51
N ASN A 195 11.96 -5.07 3.67
CA ASN A 195 12.46 -4.49 4.91
C ASN A 195 13.99 -4.46 4.99
N HIS A 196 14.70 -5.19 4.11
CA HIS A 196 16.14 -5.47 4.22
C HIS A 196 16.54 -6.11 5.57
N VAL A 197 15.77 -7.11 6.02
CA VAL A 197 15.97 -7.78 7.31
C VAL A 197 15.94 -9.30 7.13
N GLU A 198 16.82 -10.00 7.84
CA GLU A 198 16.89 -11.46 7.90
C GLU A 198 15.97 -12.04 8.99
N PHE A 199 15.57 -13.31 8.83
CA PHE A 199 14.87 -14.04 9.87
C PHE A 199 15.81 -14.35 11.04
N SER A 200 15.39 -14.01 12.25
CA SER A 200 16.11 -14.31 13.50
C SER A 200 15.27 -15.01 14.57
N LYS A 201 13.94 -14.88 14.49
CA LYS A 201 13.01 -15.42 15.50
C LYS A 201 12.38 -16.76 15.10
N GLU A 202 12.05 -16.92 13.82
CA GLU A 202 11.35 -18.11 13.30
C GLU A 202 12.39 -19.10 12.77
N GLN A 203 12.74 -20.14 13.56
CA GLN A 203 13.78 -21.12 13.23
C GLN A 203 13.55 -21.78 11.86
N HIS A 204 12.30 -22.11 11.53
CA HIS A 204 11.92 -22.70 10.25
C HIS A 204 12.07 -21.74 9.05
N MET A 205 12.22 -20.44 9.28
CA MET A 205 12.42 -19.43 8.22
C MET A 205 13.90 -19.02 8.05
N ILE A 206 14.78 -19.37 8.99
CA ILE A 206 16.23 -19.06 8.89
C ILE A 206 16.85 -19.61 7.59
N PRO A 207 16.51 -20.81 7.09
CA PRO A 207 17.07 -21.33 5.83
C PRO A 207 16.80 -20.45 4.59
N PHE A 208 15.88 -19.49 4.64
CA PHE A 208 15.64 -18.55 3.53
C PHE A 208 16.56 -17.32 3.56
N ASN A 209 17.39 -17.14 4.59
CA ASN A 209 18.23 -15.93 4.72
C ASN A 209 19.22 -15.76 3.57
N ASP A 210 19.78 -16.85 3.04
CA ASP A 210 20.66 -16.78 1.86
C ASP A 210 19.90 -16.28 0.62
N PHE A 211 18.66 -16.73 0.45
CA PHE A 211 17.76 -16.24 -0.59
C PHE A 211 17.41 -14.77 -0.40
N LEU A 212 17.15 -14.31 0.83
CA LEU A 212 16.88 -12.91 1.13
C LEU A 212 18.05 -12.01 0.73
N ARG A 213 19.28 -12.37 1.14
CA ARG A 213 20.49 -11.59 0.84
C ARG A 213 20.72 -11.43 -0.66
N ALA A 214 20.47 -12.48 -1.44
CA ALA A 214 20.61 -12.44 -2.89
C ALA A 214 19.63 -11.45 -3.56
N HIS A 215 18.48 -11.19 -2.94
CA HIS A 215 17.41 -10.38 -3.53
C HIS A 215 17.29 -8.95 -2.98
N PHE A 216 17.95 -8.63 -1.87
CA PHE A 216 17.90 -7.29 -1.26
C PHE A 216 18.21 -6.16 -2.26
N GLU A 217 19.34 -6.25 -2.97
CA GLU A 217 19.73 -5.19 -3.91
C GLU A 217 18.87 -5.14 -5.17
N VAL A 218 18.33 -6.29 -5.60
CA VAL A 218 17.38 -6.34 -6.72
C VAL A 218 16.07 -5.64 -6.34
N GLY A 219 15.55 -5.92 -5.13
CA GLY A 219 14.36 -5.26 -4.60
C GLY A 219 14.56 -3.75 -4.42
N ARG A 220 15.73 -3.34 -3.94
CA ARG A 220 16.10 -1.93 -3.84
C ARG A 220 16.06 -1.21 -5.19
N ARG A 221 16.61 -1.82 -6.25
CA ARG A 221 16.56 -1.26 -7.61
C ARG A 221 15.13 -1.09 -8.11
N PHE A 222 14.27 -2.09 -7.86
CA PHE A 222 12.84 -1.97 -8.16
C PHE A 222 12.20 -0.77 -7.44
N PHE A 223 12.46 -0.58 -6.14
CA PHE A 223 11.95 0.56 -5.38
C PHE A 223 12.39 1.90 -5.98
N ILE A 224 13.65 2.01 -6.37
CA ILE A 224 14.19 3.22 -7.02
C ILE A 224 13.42 3.50 -8.32
N GLN A 225 13.16 2.49 -9.15
CA GLN A 225 12.45 2.65 -10.43
C GLN A 225 10.97 3.05 -10.27
N ILE A 226 10.28 2.55 -9.25
CA ILE A 226 8.86 2.92 -9.00
C ILE A 226 8.71 4.21 -8.18
N ALA A 227 9.79 4.71 -7.57
CA ALA A 227 9.79 5.98 -6.83
C ALA A 227 10.54 7.10 -7.56
N SER A 228 11.14 6.83 -8.72
CA SER A 228 11.75 7.86 -9.57
C SER A 228 10.68 8.69 -10.27
N ASP A 229 11.00 9.97 -10.47
CA ASP A 229 10.14 10.94 -11.16
C ASP A 229 9.66 10.39 -12.50
N CYS A 230 8.34 10.20 -12.61
CA CYS A 230 7.68 10.46 -13.87
C CYS A 230 7.27 11.93 -13.78
N GLU A 231 7.86 12.78 -14.63
CA GLU A 231 7.16 13.98 -15.05
C GLU A 231 5.78 13.48 -15.51
N THR A 232 4.75 13.80 -14.74
CA THR A 232 3.39 13.64 -15.19
C THR A 232 3.25 14.63 -16.33
N GLU A 233 3.58 14.19 -17.56
CA GLU A 233 2.87 14.72 -18.71
C GLU A 233 1.41 14.61 -18.34
N ASP A 234 0.75 15.76 -18.36
CA ASP A 234 -0.67 15.98 -18.16
C ASP A 234 -1.41 15.29 -19.32
N GLN A 235 -1.29 13.96 -19.41
CA GLN A 235 -1.90 13.17 -20.46
C GLN A 235 -3.38 13.08 -20.10
N GLY A 236 -4.14 13.99 -20.71
CA GLY A 236 -5.58 14.19 -20.60
C GLY A 236 -6.40 13.00 -21.09
N SER A 237 -6.17 11.82 -20.52
CA SER A 237 -7.02 10.64 -20.62
C SER A 237 -7.52 10.26 -19.22
N HIS A 238 -7.93 11.24 -18.43
CA HIS A 238 -8.83 10.98 -17.33
C HIS A 238 -10.17 10.57 -17.94
N SER A 239 -10.50 9.29 -17.86
CA SER A 239 -11.91 8.88 -17.84
C SER A 239 -12.55 9.75 -16.78
N MET A 240 -13.42 10.66 -17.20
CA MET A 240 -13.99 11.70 -16.36
C MET A 240 -14.38 11.09 -15.02
N SER A 241 -13.64 11.44 -13.95
CA SER A 241 -14.03 11.12 -12.60
C SER A 241 -15.26 11.97 -12.31
N PHE A 242 -16.42 11.52 -12.79
CA PHE A 242 -17.69 12.08 -12.37
C PHE A 242 -17.71 11.93 -10.86
N ILE A 243 -17.71 13.07 -10.17
CA ILE A 243 -17.94 13.09 -8.74
C ILE A 243 -19.36 12.57 -8.57
N SER A 244 -19.48 11.29 -8.22
CA SER A 244 -20.77 10.67 -7.95
C SER A 244 -21.50 11.51 -6.91
N ASP A 245 -22.80 11.76 -7.12
CA ASP A 245 -23.66 12.45 -6.15
C ASP A 245 -23.57 11.80 -4.76
N ALA A 246 -23.34 10.49 -4.68
CA ALA A 246 -23.10 9.78 -3.44
C ALA A 246 -21.86 10.29 -2.67
N ASN A 247 -20.79 10.69 -3.36
CA ASN A 247 -19.60 11.28 -2.75
C ASN A 247 -19.86 12.71 -2.27
N VAL A 248 -20.63 13.48 -3.03
CA VAL A 248 -21.02 14.85 -2.64
C VAL A 248 -21.91 14.81 -1.40
N LEU A 249 -22.93 13.95 -1.39
CA LEU A 249 -23.81 13.74 -0.26
C LEU A 249 -23.06 13.23 0.97
N ALA A 250 -22.12 12.29 0.78
CA ALA A 250 -21.27 11.82 1.86
C ALA A 250 -20.39 12.95 2.43
N LEU A 251 -19.80 13.80 1.57
CA LEU A 251 -19.04 14.96 2.01
C LEU A 251 -19.91 15.94 2.81
N HIS A 252 -21.09 16.28 2.27
CA HIS A 252 -22.04 17.17 2.95
C HIS A 252 -22.40 16.64 4.34
N ARG A 253 -22.80 15.37 4.43
CA ARG A 253 -23.13 14.70 5.69
C ARG A 253 -21.96 14.70 6.67
N LEU A 254 -20.73 14.42 6.20
CA LEU A 254 -19.54 14.40 7.04
C LEU A 254 -19.20 15.79 7.58
N LEU A 255 -19.31 16.83 6.74
CA LEU A 255 -19.08 18.21 7.16
C LEU A 255 -20.16 18.68 8.13
N TRP A 256 -21.44 18.42 7.83
CA TRP A 256 -22.57 18.79 8.68
C TRP A 256 -22.48 18.16 10.07
N ASN A 257 -22.23 16.85 10.15
CA ASN A 257 -22.18 16.12 11.42
C ASN A 257 -20.98 16.48 12.30
N HIS A 258 -19.91 17.02 11.71
CA HIS A 258 -18.67 17.33 12.43
C HIS A 258 -18.36 18.83 12.48
N GLN A 259 -19.24 19.71 11.98
CA GLN A 259 -19.00 21.15 11.91
C GLN A 259 -18.70 21.78 13.27
N GLU A 260 -19.40 21.38 14.34
CA GLU A 260 -19.18 21.92 15.70
C GLU A 260 -17.77 21.60 16.20
N ARG A 261 -17.35 20.33 16.10
CA ARG A 261 -16.00 19.90 16.50
C ARG A 261 -14.90 20.56 15.67
N ILE A 262 -15.16 20.78 14.38
CA ILE A 262 -14.23 21.51 13.51
C ILE A 262 -14.12 22.97 13.99
N GLY A 263 -15.24 23.61 14.33
CA GLY A 263 -15.28 24.96 14.89
C GLY A 263 -14.53 25.08 16.22
N ASP A 264 -14.73 24.14 17.14
CA ASP A 264 -14.03 24.08 18.43
C ASP A 264 -12.52 23.88 18.26
N TYR A 265 -12.11 23.01 17.33
CA TYR A 265 -10.70 22.79 17.02
C TYR A 265 -10.04 24.04 16.41
N LEU A 266 -10.72 24.69 15.46
CA LEU A 266 -10.21 25.90 14.82
C LEU A 266 -10.20 27.11 15.75
N SER A 267 -11.09 27.17 16.75
CA SER A 267 -11.11 28.24 17.76
C SER A 267 -10.07 28.05 18.86
N SER A 268 -9.73 26.81 19.19
CA SER A 268 -8.71 26.46 20.20
C SER A 268 -7.27 26.44 19.65
N SER A 269 -7.09 26.20 18.34
CA SER A 269 -5.77 26.21 17.71
C SER A 269 -5.25 27.65 17.51
N ARG A 270 -4.20 28.03 18.25
CA ARG A 270 -3.61 29.39 18.19
C ARG A 270 -2.81 29.64 16.90
N ASP A 271 -2.53 28.61 16.10
CA ASP A 271 -1.78 28.72 14.84
C ASP A 271 -2.66 29.28 13.71
N HIS A 272 -2.72 30.61 13.65
CA HIS A 272 -3.44 31.41 12.65
C HIS A 272 -2.88 31.31 11.22
N LYS A 273 -1.96 30.38 10.92
CA LYS A 273 -1.12 30.45 9.72
C LYS A 273 -1.46 29.50 8.55
N ALA A 274 -2.53 28.70 8.59
CA ALA A 274 -2.83 27.88 7.40
C ALA A 274 -4.30 27.73 6.97
N VAL A 275 -5.30 27.72 7.86
CA VAL A 275 -6.72 27.70 7.43
C VAL A 275 -7.56 28.45 8.47
N GLY A 276 -7.76 29.74 8.24
CA GLY A 276 -8.38 30.64 9.22
C GLY A 276 -9.86 30.37 9.47
N ARG A 277 -10.38 30.97 10.55
CA ARG A 277 -11.82 31.05 10.89
C ARG A 277 -12.70 31.46 9.70
N ARG A 278 -12.19 32.30 8.79
CA ARG A 278 -12.89 32.80 7.59
C ARG A 278 -13.37 31.70 6.61
N PRO A 279 -12.52 30.76 6.14
CA PRO A 279 -12.98 29.60 5.38
C PRO A 279 -14.06 28.76 6.10
N PHE A 280 -13.93 28.58 7.41
CA PHE A 280 -14.91 27.84 8.20
C PHE A 280 -16.26 28.56 8.27
N ASP A 281 -16.28 29.87 8.52
CA ASP A 281 -17.51 30.67 8.56
C ASP A 281 -18.24 30.63 7.20
N LYS A 282 -17.49 30.68 6.08
CA LYS A 282 -18.05 30.50 4.74
C LYS A 282 -18.63 29.10 4.53
N MET A 283 -17.91 28.06 4.97
CA MET A 283 -18.39 26.68 4.88
C MET A 283 -19.66 26.48 5.72
N ALA A 284 -19.69 26.96 6.95
CA ALA A 284 -20.85 26.87 7.85
C ALA A 284 -22.06 27.60 7.24
N THR A 285 -21.84 28.77 6.64
CA THR A 285 -22.89 29.50 5.92
C THR A 285 -23.44 28.67 4.74
N LEU A 286 -22.56 28.09 3.92
CA LEU A 286 -22.98 27.26 2.78
C LEU A 286 -23.74 26.01 3.22
N LEU A 287 -23.27 25.34 4.27
CA LEU A 287 -23.95 24.18 4.86
C LEU A 287 -25.35 24.55 5.35
N ALA A 288 -25.50 25.68 6.04
CA ALA A 288 -26.81 26.15 6.51
C ALA A 288 -27.79 26.47 5.36
N TYR A 289 -27.29 26.91 4.20
CA TYR A 289 -28.12 27.12 3.01
C TYR A 289 -28.54 25.82 2.31
N LEU A 290 -27.73 24.75 2.43
CA LEU A 290 -27.93 23.51 1.69
C LEU A 290 -28.78 22.47 2.43
N GLY A 291 -28.88 22.56 3.76
CA GLY A 291 -29.71 21.67 4.59
C GLY A 291 -29.01 20.36 4.94
#